data_AF-A0A432GCV1-F1
#
_entry.id   AF-A0A432GCV1-F1
#
_cell.length_a   1.000
_cell.length_b   1.000
_cell.length_c   1.000
_cell.angle_alpha   90.00
_cell.angle_beta   90.00
_cell.angle_gamma   90.00
#
_symmetry.space_group_name_H-M   'P 1'
#
loop_
_entity.id
_entity.type
_entity.pdbx_description
1 polymer ?
#
loop_
_entity_poly.entity_id
_entity_poly.type
_entity_poly.pdbx_seq_one_letter_code
_entity_poly.pdbx_strand_id
1 'polypeptide(L)'
;MSDNKIQTGSLVLYKIRPAIVEGVGEKFEIRFEDGRTKRVRQKDIKLLHPGPVKDFSELAEPPGNLEEAWELLEGEETTLPELAELIYGEYSPASAGATWRLLDEELYFEGSLQSIRGRSAAAVRELQEARERKAREAREQAEFLERLQRGELLDG
;
A
#
# COMPACT_ATOMS: atom_id res chain seq x y z
N MET A 1 19.40 15.30 11.65
CA MET A 1 18.84 13.95 11.81
C MET A 1 17.40 14.13 12.24
N SER A 2 16.46 13.97 11.31
CA SER A 2 15.04 14.17 11.61
C SER A 2 14.60 13.07 12.57
N ASP A 3 14.08 13.50 13.72
CA ASP A 3 13.71 12.65 14.85
C ASP A 3 12.57 11.70 14.41
N ASN A 4 12.86 10.40 14.30
CA ASN A 4 11.94 9.39 13.76
C ASN A 4 10.90 8.96 14.83
N LYS A 5 10.33 9.96 15.52
CA LYS A 5 9.51 9.78 16.71
C LYS A 5 8.03 9.76 16.32
N ILE A 6 7.32 8.73 16.81
CA ILE A 6 5.86 8.64 16.66
C ILE A 6 5.22 9.73 17.53
N GLN A 7 4.42 10.58 16.90
CA GLN A 7 3.70 11.69 17.52
C GLN A 7 2.26 11.77 16.97
N THR A 8 1.41 12.62 17.56
CA THR A 8 0.08 12.90 16.99
C THR A 8 0.23 13.44 15.56
N GLY A 9 -0.56 12.90 14.63
CA GLY A 9 -0.46 13.16 13.20
C GLY A 9 0.57 12.29 12.47
N SER A 10 1.32 11.41 13.14
CA SER A 10 2.16 10.43 12.44
C SER A 10 1.30 9.42 11.69
N LEU A 11 1.73 9.06 10.49
CA LEU A 11 1.18 7.96 9.71
C LEU A 11 1.89 6.67 10.10
N VAL A 12 1.14 5.66 10.54
CA VAL A 12 1.67 4.39 11.01
C VAL A 12 0.93 3.22 10.37
N LEU A 13 1.54 2.04 10.37
CA LEU A 13 0.89 0.78 10.03
C LEU A 13 0.56 0.02 11.31
N TYR A 14 -0.70 -0.36 11.47
CA TYR A 14 -1.10 -1.41 12.40
C TYR A 14 -1.42 -2.68 11.61
N LYS A 15 -0.54 -3.68 11.74
CA LYS A 15 -0.45 -4.80 10.78
C LYS A 15 -0.18 -4.25 9.37
N ILE A 16 -1.08 -4.52 8.41
CA ILE A 16 -1.02 -4.01 7.03
C ILE A 16 -1.91 -2.79 6.82
N ARG A 17 -2.52 -2.22 7.86
CA ARG A 17 -3.49 -1.12 7.67
C ARG A 17 -2.89 0.23 8.10
N PRO A 18 -2.86 1.23 7.21
CA PRO A 18 -2.52 2.60 7.58
C PRO A 18 -3.47 3.15 8.64
N ALA A 19 -2.91 3.93 9.55
CA ALA A 19 -3.63 4.63 10.60
C ALA A 19 -2.91 5.95 10.94
N ILE A 20 -3.67 6.95 11.36
CA ILE A 20 -3.14 8.22 11.87
C ILE A 20 -3.11 8.15 13.39
N VAL A 21 -2.00 8.55 14.00
CA VAL A 21 -1.90 8.65 15.47
C VAL A 21 -2.68 9.87 15.94
N GLU A 22 -3.68 9.67 16.80
CA GLU A 22 -4.46 10.76 17.40
C GLU A 22 -3.95 11.12 18.81
N GLY A 23 -3.42 10.14 19.54
CA GLY A 23 -2.96 10.33 20.92
C GLY A 23 -1.70 9.53 21.25
N VAL A 24 -0.83 10.15 22.05
CA VAL A 24 0.42 9.55 22.54
C VAL A 24 0.37 9.45 24.07
N GLY A 25 0.66 8.25 24.59
CA GLY A 25 0.70 7.95 26.02
C GLY A 25 1.40 6.60 26.26
N GLU A 26 1.01 5.85 27.30
CA GLU A 26 1.51 4.46 27.51
C GLU A 26 1.17 3.53 26.33
N LYS A 27 0.05 3.83 25.66
CA LYS A 27 -0.38 3.23 24.39
C LYS A 27 -0.69 4.36 23.42
N PHE A 28 -0.52 4.10 22.13
CA PHE A 28 -0.92 5.00 21.06
C PHE A 28 -2.40 4.81 20.76
N GLU A 29 -3.12 5.91 20.59
CA GLU A 29 -4.45 5.92 19.99
C GLU A 29 -4.31 6.21 18.50
N ILE A 30 -4.82 5.30 17.67
CA ILE A 30 -4.73 5.38 16.22
C ILE A 30 -6.13 5.36 15.60
N ARG A 31 -6.33 6.11 14.51
CA ARG A 31 -7.55 6.14 13.71
C ARG A 31 -7.29 5.55 12.32
N PHE A 32 -8.14 4.63 11.90
CA PHE A 32 -8.15 4.08 10.55
C PHE A 32 -8.95 4.98 9.60
N GLU A 33 -8.80 4.77 8.30
CA GLU A 33 -9.51 5.52 7.25
C GLU A 33 -11.03 5.47 7.40
N ASP A 34 -11.59 4.33 7.85
CA ASP A 34 -13.02 4.17 8.11
C ASP A 34 -13.52 4.85 9.41
N GLY A 35 -12.67 5.66 10.04
CA GLY A 35 -12.98 6.41 11.26
C GLY A 35 -12.91 5.61 12.55
N ARG A 36 -12.72 4.28 12.50
CA ARG A 36 -12.57 3.47 13.72
C ARG A 36 -11.26 3.80 14.43
N THR A 37 -11.29 3.85 15.75
CA THR A 37 -10.10 4.06 16.58
C THR A 37 -9.67 2.79 17.30
N LYS A 38 -8.38 2.72 17.67
CA LYS A 38 -7.82 1.61 18.45
C LYS A 38 -6.65 2.07 19.32
N ARG A 39 -6.52 1.46 20.50
CA ARG A 39 -5.35 1.63 21.38
C ARG A 39 -4.36 0.47 21.22
N VAL A 40 -3.10 0.79 20.93
CA VAL A 40 -2.05 -0.19 20.57
C VAL A 40 -0.73 0.12 21.27
N ARG A 41 0.13 -0.89 21.47
CA ARG A 41 1.48 -0.65 22.01
C ARG A 41 2.44 -0.29 20.88
N GLN A 42 3.54 0.34 21.21
CA GLN A 42 4.57 0.76 20.25
C GLN A 42 5.03 -0.40 19.34
N LYS A 43 5.26 -1.59 19.90
CA LYS A 43 5.68 -2.78 19.15
C LYS A 43 4.65 -3.30 18.14
N ASP A 44 3.39 -2.89 18.28
CA ASP A 44 2.29 -3.35 17.43
C ASP A 44 2.09 -2.44 16.21
N ILE A 45 2.84 -1.33 16.12
CA ILE A 45 2.79 -0.38 15.01
C ILE A 45 4.16 -0.17 14.38
N LYS A 46 4.17 0.15 13.09
CA LYS A 46 5.37 0.56 12.36
C LYS A 46 5.18 1.99 11.89
N LEU A 47 6.19 2.84 12.08
CA LEU A 47 6.14 4.22 11.57
C LEU A 47 6.26 4.19 10.04
N LEU A 48 5.30 4.81 9.36
CA LEU A 48 5.33 4.98 7.91
C LEU A 48 5.74 6.38 7.52
N HIS A 49 5.32 7.42 8.25
CA HIS A 49 5.80 8.78 8.09
C HIS A 49 5.58 9.58 9.40
N PRO A 50 6.52 10.45 9.85
CA PRO A 50 6.37 11.21 11.10
C PRO A 50 5.20 12.20 11.11
N GLY A 51 4.65 12.53 9.94
CA GLY A 51 3.50 13.42 9.76
C GLY A 51 3.90 14.89 9.54
N PRO A 52 3.01 15.85 9.81
CA PRO A 52 1.64 15.65 10.31
C PRO A 52 0.64 15.28 9.20
N VAL A 53 -0.25 14.35 9.49
CA VAL A 53 -1.45 14.01 8.72
C VAL A 53 -2.66 14.30 9.58
N LYS A 54 -3.59 15.13 9.10
CA LYS A 54 -4.83 15.43 9.81
C LYS A 54 -5.95 14.50 9.37
N ASP A 55 -6.01 14.23 8.08
CA ASP A 55 -7.03 13.37 7.49
C ASP A 55 -6.50 12.52 6.33
N PHE A 56 -7.13 11.37 6.10
CA PHE A 56 -6.79 10.48 5.01
C PHE A 56 -7.01 11.12 3.63
N SER A 57 -7.90 12.12 3.52
CA SER A 57 -8.06 12.88 2.27
C SER A 57 -6.78 13.62 1.84
N GLU A 58 -5.84 13.86 2.76
CA GLU A 58 -4.53 14.48 2.47
C GLU A 58 -3.53 13.48 1.88
N LEU A 59 -3.85 12.19 1.85
CA LEU A 59 -2.97 11.10 1.38
C LEU A 59 -3.26 10.67 -0.06
N ALA A 60 -3.88 11.55 -0.85
CA ALA A 60 -4.07 11.32 -2.27
C ALA A 60 -2.71 11.07 -2.94
N GLU A 61 -2.66 10.07 -3.83
CA GLU A 61 -1.43 9.69 -4.52
C GLU A 61 -0.85 10.87 -5.31
N PRO A 62 0.39 11.29 -5.02
CA PRO A 62 1.04 12.33 -5.80
C PRO A 62 1.40 11.79 -7.19
N PRO A 63 1.57 12.66 -8.20
CA PRO A 63 2.11 12.23 -9.49
C PRO A 63 3.52 11.66 -9.30
N GLY A 64 3.83 10.57 -10.01
CA GLY A 64 5.14 9.93 -9.94
C GLY A 64 5.42 9.04 -11.14
N ASN A 65 6.64 8.53 -11.23
CA ASN A 65 7.08 7.65 -12.31
C ASN A 65 7.46 6.25 -11.77
N LEU A 66 6.44 5.42 -11.56
CA LEU A 66 6.60 4.07 -11.02
C LEU A 66 7.48 3.19 -11.92
N GLU A 67 7.26 3.22 -13.24
CA GLU A 67 7.96 2.34 -14.17
C GLU A 67 9.47 2.65 -14.19
N GLU A 68 9.85 3.93 -14.30
CA GLU A 68 11.26 4.34 -14.27
C GLU A 68 11.94 4.00 -12.94
N ALA A 69 11.26 4.26 -11.81
CA ALA A 69 11.79 3.93 -10.49
C ALA A 69 12.00 2.42 -10.31
N TRP A 70 11.07 1.60 -10.81
CA TRP A 70 11.15 0.15 -10.77
C TRP A 70 12.28 -0.39 -11.65
N GLU A 71 12.43 0.10 -12.88
CA GLU A 71 13.53 -0.26 -13.78
C GLU A 71 14.90 0.06 -13.18
N LEU A 72 15.04 1.21 -12.51
CA LEU A 72 16.27 1.60 -11.84
C LEU A 72 16.65 0.67 -10.68
N LEU A 73 15.65 0.08 -10.01
CA LEU A 73 15.83 -0.77 -8.83
C LEU A 73 15.87 -2.28 -9.15
N GLU A 74 15.84 -2.67 -10.43
CA GLU A 74 15.92 -4.09 -10.80
C GLU A 74 17.23 -4.70 -10.30
N GLY A 75 17.14 -5.54 -9.26
CA GLY A 75 18.29 -6.20 -8.64
C GLY A 75 18.94 -5.43 -7.47
N GLU A 76 18.48 -4.21 -7.18
CA GLU A 76 18.96 -3.37 -6.08
C GLU A 76 17.99 -3.37 -4.89
N GLU A 77 18.49 -3.01 -3.71
CA GLU A 77 17.68 -2.81 -2.50
C GLU A 77 17.62 -1.33 -2.11
N THR A 78 16.47 -0.90 -1.60
CA THR A 78 16.23 0.46 -1.11
C THR A 78 15.33 0.45 0.13
N THR A 79 15.07 1.62 0.69
CA THR A 79 14.13 1.82 1.79
C THR A 79 12.86 2.51 1.30
N LEU A 80 11.78 2.46 2.10
CA LEU A 80 10.54 3.14 1.75
C LEU A 80 10.71 4.66 1.51
N PRO A 81 11.45 5.42 2.35
CA PRO A 81 11.67 6.84 2.09
C PRO A 81 12.38 7.10 0.76
N GLU A 82 13.45 6.37 0.48
CA GLU A 82 14.22 6.49 -0.77
C GLU A 82 13.37 6.12 -1.99
N LEU A 83 12.58 5.04 -1.91
CA LEU A 83 11.68 4.65 -2.98
C LEU A 83 10.59 5.71 -3.22
N ALA A 84 10.06 6.32 -2.15
CA ALA A 84 9.10 7.41 -2.27
C ALA A 84 9.72 8.64 -2.95
N GLU A 85 10.95 9.01 -2.59
CA GLU A 85 11.70 10.07 -3.28
C GLU A 85 11.98 9.72 -4.74
N LEU A 86 12.30 8.46 -5.04
CA LEU A 86 12.57 8.01 -6.40
C LEU A 86 11.32 8.07 -7.29
N ILE A 87 10.16 7.62 -6.80
CA ILE A 87 8.92 7.60 -7.58
C ILE A 87 8.31 9.00 -7.67
N TYR A 88 8.24 9.73 -6.56
CA TYR A 88 7.42 10.95 -6.42
C TYR A 88 8.22 12.23 -6.25
N GLY A 89 9.55 12.16 -6.14
CA GLY A 89 10.45 13.31 -5.97
C GLY A 89 10.60 13.81 -4.53
N GLU A 90 9.77 13.34 -3.60
CA GLU A 90 9.87 13.68 -2.18
C GLU A 90 9.31 12.58 -1.27
N TYR A 91 9.79 12.54 -0.02
CA TYR A 91 9.20 11.76 1.05
C TYR A 91 8.24 12.62 1.88
N SER A 92 6.97 12.62 1.49
CA SER A 92 5.85 13.27 2.17
C SER A 92 4.90 12.20 2.73
N PRO A 93 3.92 12.57 3.60
CA PRO A 93 2.96 11.58 4.08
C PRO A 93 2.18 10.88 2.95
N ALA A 94 1.84 11.62 1.90
CA ALA A 94 1.12 11.11 0.74
C ALA A 94 1.98 10.13 -0.07
N SER A 95 3.23 10.50 -0.38
CA SER A 95 4.13 9.61 -1.11
C SER A 95 4.51 8.38 -0.29
N ALA A 96 4.73 8.51 1.03
CA ALA A 96 4.96 7.36 1.92
C ALA A 96 3.78 6.37 1.92
N GLY A 97 2.55 6.88 1.97
CA GLY A 97 1.33 6.08 1.88
C GLY A 97 1.19 5.38 0.52
N ALA A 98 1.46 6.09 -0.57
CA ALA A 98 1.41 5.53 -1.92
C ALA A 98 2.50 4.46 -2.16
N THR A 99 3.74 4.73 -1.75
CA THR A 99 4.84 3.74 -1.81
C THR A 99 4.52 2.49 -1.01
N TRP A 100 3.93 2.64 0.18
CA TRP A 100 3.50 1.48 0.95
C TRP A 100 2.42 0.67 0.22
N ARG A 101 1.43 1.31 -0.43
CA ARG A 101 0.42 0.60 -1.22
C ARG A 101 1.05 -0.23 -2.33
N LEU A 102 2.01 0.34 -3.06
CA LEU A 102 2.75 -0.38 -4.10
C LEU A 102 3.52 -1.60 -3.56
N LEU A 103 4.08 -1.50 -2.34
CA LEU A 103 4.73 -2.62 -1.66
C LEU A 103 3.73 -3.69 -1.20
N ASP A 104 2.59 -3.29 -0.64
CA ASP A 104 1.52 -4.20 -0.17
C ASP A 104 0.82 -4.92 -1.34
N GLU A 105 0.80 -4.31 -2.52
CA GLU A 105 0.35 -4.96 -3.75
C GLU A 105 1.27 -6.08 -4.21
N GLU A 106 2.53 -6.15 -3.76
CA GLU A 106 3.52 -7.17 -4.10
C GLU A 106 3.73 -7.41 -5.61
N LEU A 107 3.37 -6.44 -6.46
CA LEU A 107 3.45 -6.56 -7.92
C LEU A 107 4.83 -6.18 -8.45
N TYR A 108 5.27 -4.96 -8.18
CA TYR A 108 6.55 -4.42 -8.66
C TYR A 108 7.66 -4.55 -7.62
N PHE A 109 7.29 -4.50 -6.33
CA PHE A 109 8.22 -4.51 -5.21
C PHE A 109 7.92 -5.63 -4.23
N GLU A 110 8.94 -6.03 -3.48
CA GLU A 110 8.83 -7.00 -2.39
C GLU A 110 9.73 -6.61 -1.20
N GLY A 111 9.48 -7.24 -0.05
CA GLY A 111 10.33 -7.11 1.14
C GLY A 111 9.65 -6.37 2.29
N SER A 112 10.36 -5.40 2.88
CA SER A 112 9.92 -4.67 4.06
C SER A 112 10.24 -3.18 3.94
N LEU A 113 9.66 -2.33 4.80
CA LEU A 113 9.88 -0.88 4.76
C LEU A 113 11.36 -0.44 4.79
N GLN A 114 12.28 -1.29 5.28
CA GLN A 114 13.70 -1.00 5.41
C GLN A 114 14.59 -1.75 4.41
N SER A 115 14.01 -2.63 3.60
CA SER A 115 14.70 -3.41 2.57
C SER A 115 13.62 -3.82 1.57
N ILE A 116 13.41 -2.95 0.59
CA ILE A 116 12.52 -3.10 -0.55
C ILE A 116 13.38 -3.45 -1.75
N ARG A 117 12.94 -4.43 -2.53
CA ARG A 117 13.61 -4.84 -3.78
C ARG A 117 12.64 -4.72 -4.95
N GLY A 118 13.13 -4.22 -6.08
CA GLY A 118 12.43 -4.29 -7.37
C GLY A 118 12.39 -5.72 -7.91
N ARG A 119 11.20 -6.22 -8.28
CA ARG A 119 11.06 -7.53 -8.92
C ARG A 119 11.63 -7.50 -10.34
N SER A 120 12.07 -8.63 -10.87
CA SER A 120 12.53 -8.69 -12.26
C SER A 120 11.37 -8.52 -13.24
N ALA A 121 11.68 -8.07 -14.46
CA ALA A 121 10.67 -7.93 -15.52
C ALA A 121 9.97 -9.26 -15.88
N ALA A 122 10.64 -10.40 -15.69
CA ALA A 122 10.01 -11.71 -15.87
C ALA A 122 8.98 -12.00 -14.76
N ALA A 123 9.34 -11.78 -13.50
CA ALA A 123 8.45 -12.00 -12.37
C ALA A 123 7.21 -11.09 -12.40
N VAL A 124 7.38 -9.81 -12.77
CA VAL A 124 6.25 -8.88 -12.92
C VAL A 124 5.28 -9.36 -14.01
N ARG A 125 5.79 -9.79 -15.16
CA ARG A 125 4.95 -10.33 -16.25
C ARG A 125 4.16 -11.56 -15.81
N GLU A 126 4.81 -12.52 -15.15
CA GLU A 126 4.13 -13.71 -14.64
C GLU A 126 3.01 -13.35 -13.63
N LEU A 127 3.24 -12.38 -12.74
CA LEU A 127 2.24 -11.91 -11.79
C LEU A 127 1.07 -11.20 -12.48
N GLN A 128 1.34 -10.39 -13.50
CA GLN A 128 0.30 -9.72 -14.29
C GLN A 128 -0.56 -10.76 -15.02
N GLU A 129 0.04 -11.71 -15.74
CA GLU A 129 -0.68 -12.78 -16.43
C GLU A 129 -1.52 -13.63 -15.47
N ALA A 130 -1.00 -13.93 -14.28
CA ALA A 130 -1.74 -14.65 -13.25
C ALA A 130 -2.95 -13.86 -12.74
N ARG A 131 -2.80 -12.55 -12.49
CA ARG A 131 -3.90 -11.66 -12.09
C ARG A 131 -4.96 -11.55 -13.17
N GLU A 132 -4.53 -11.40 -14.42
CA GLU A 132 -5.45 -11.33 -15.56
C GLU A 132 -6.24 -12.61 -15.76
N ARG A 133 -5.58 -13.77 -15.70
CA ARG A 133 -6.26 -15.07 -15.78
C ARG A 133 -7.32 -15.21 -14.69
N LYS A 134 -6.97 -14.91 -13.45
CA LYS A 134 -7.90 -14.94 -12.32
C LYS A 134 -9.05 -13.94 -12.50
N ALA A 135 -8.78 -12.76 -13.05
CA ALA A 135 -9.82 -11.76 -13.34
C ALA A 135 -10.76 -12.21 -14.47
N ARG A 136 -10.24 -12.88 -15.51
CA ARG A 136 -11.05 -13.47 -16.59
C ARG A 136 -11.97 -14.57 -16.05
N GLU A 137 -11.42 -15.51 -15.28
CA GLU A 137 -12.20 -16.59 -14.66
C GLU A 137 -13.31 -16.04 -13.74
N ALA A 138 -13.01 -15.01 -12.94
CA ALA A 138 -14.01 -14.37 -12.07
C ALA A 138 -15.13 -13.68 -12.86
N ARG A 139 -14.83 -13.05 -14.01
CA ARG A 139 -15.83 -12.43 -14.88
C ARG A 139 -16.73 -13.49 -15.50
N GLU A 140 -16.15 -14.55 -16.05
CA GLU A 140 -16.91 -15.67 -16.63
C GLU A 140 -17.83 -16.33 -15.59
N GLN A 141 -17.34 -16.52 -14.36
CA GLN A 141 -18.15 -17.01 -13.25
C GLN A 141 -19.28 -16.06 -12.88
N ALA A 142 -19.02 -14.75 -12.81
CA ALA A 142 -20.04 -13.75 -12.50
C ALA A 142 -21.14 -13.70 -13.57
N GLU A 143 -20.75 -13.71 -14.85
CA GLU A 143 -21.68 -13.74 -15.99
C GLU A 143 -22.51 -15.03 -16.00
N PHE A 144 -21.90 -16.18 -15.70
CA PHE A 144 -22.64 -17.44 -15.58
C PHE A 144 -23.67 -17.41 -14.45
N LEU A 145 -23.29 -16.89 -13.27
CA LEU A 145 -24.21 -16.73 -12.14
C LEU A 145 -25.36 -15.76 -12.46
N GLU A 146 -25.08 -14.67 -13.17
CA GLU A 146 -26.09 -13.70 -13.61
C GLU A 146 -27.10 -14.34 -14.58
N ARG A 147 -26.63 -15.12 -15.56
CA ARG A 147 -27.50 -15.88 -16.49
C ARG A 147 -28.36 -16.92 -15.77
N LEU A 148 -27.79 -17.63 -14.79
CA LEU A 148 -28.53 -18.59 -13.96
C LEU A 148 -29.63 -17.91 -13.15
N GLN A 149 -29.35 -16.73 -12.57
CA GLN A 149 -30.35 -15.95 -11.84
C GLN A 149 -31.48 -15.42 -12.74
N ARG A 150 -31.19 -15.14 -14.01
CA ARG A 150 -32.19 -14.72 -15.01
C ARG A 150 -33.01 -15.87 -15.58
N GLY A 151 -32.67 -17.12 -15.27
CA GLY A 151 -33.37 -18.30 -15.81
C GLY A 151 -33.07 -18.58 -17.29
N GLU A 152 -32.02 -17.96 -17.84
CA GLU A 152 -31.66 -18.01 -19.28
C GLU A 152 -30.88 -19.29 -19.67
N LEU A 153 -30.84 -20.31 -18.80
CA LEU A 153 -30.08 -21.55 -19.03
C LEU A 153 -30.90 -22.69 -19.67
N LEU A 154 -32.17 -22.47 -20.04
CA LEU A 154 -33.09 -23.53 -20.49
C LEU A 154 -33.50 -23.51 -21.97
N ASP A 155 -32.88 -22.70 -22.83
CA ASP A 155 -33.11 -22.82 -24.28
C ASP A 155 -31.78 -23.12 -25.00
N GLY A 156 -31.46 -24.40 -25.13
CA GLY A 156 -30.32 -24.94 -25.89
C GLY A 156 -30.45 -26.43 -26.14
#